data_AF-A0A2E1GSG6-F1
#
_entry.id   AF-A0A2E1GSG6-F1
#
_cell.length_a   1.000
_cell.length_b   1.000
_cell.length_c   1.000
_cell.angle_alpha   90.00
_cell.angle_beta   90.00
_cell.angle_gamma   90.00
#
_symmetry.space_group_name_H-M   'P 1'
#
loop_
_entity.id
_entity.type
_entity.pdbx_description
1 polymer ?
#
loop_
_entity_poly.entity_id
_entity_poly.type
_entity_poly.pdbx_seq_one_letter_code
_entity_poly.pdbx_strand_id
1 'polypeptide(L)' 'MNNPIILYIMITSFITTNSFSQKTIGSIDRIEKEINSLIDKNTKIEVLADGFDWSEGPVWSNELNGLLFSDVPQNKIYFW' A
#
# COMPACT_ATOMS: atom_id res chain seq x y z
N MET A 1 12.47 45.43 2.78
CA MET A 1 12.42 45.06 1.35
C MET A 1 12.01 43.60 1.25
N ASN A 2 10.78 43.33 0.81
CA ASN A 2 10.30 41.98 0.55
C ASN A 2 11.16 41.37 -0.56
N ASN A 3 11.89 40.30 -0.26
CA ASN A 3 12.77 39.67 -1.24
C ASN A 3 11.93 38.76 -2.14
N PRO A 4 11.69 39.12 -3.42
CA PRO A 4 10.81 38.37 -4.32
C PRO A 4 11.33 36.94 -4.60
N ILE A 5 12.62 36.70 -4.34
CA ILE A 5 13.26 35.38 -4.51
C ILE A 5 12.74 34.37 -3.49
N ILE A 6 12.51 34.78 -2.24
CA ILE A 6 11.99 33.90 -1.18
C ILE A 6 10.55 33.48 -1.50
N LEU A 7 9.74 34.39 -2.05
CA LEU A 7 8.37 34.10 -2.47
C LEU A 7 8.34 33.14 -3.67
N TYR A 8 9.28 33.29 -4.61
CA TYR A 8 9.40 32.41 -5.78
C TYR A 8 9.81 30.97 -5.40
N ILE A 9 10.74 30.81 -4.44
CA ILE A 9 11.17 29.50 -3.93
C ILE A 9 10.06 28.78 -3.15
N MET A 10 9.23 29.53 -2.40
CA MET A 10 8.06 28.97 -1.70
C MET A 10 6.96 28.51 -2.67
N ILE A 11 6.74 29.24 -3.77
CA ILE A 11 5.74 28.88 -4.79
C ILE A 11 6.17 27.63 -5.59
N THR A 12 7.45 27.50 -5.94
CA THR A 12 7.92 26.34 -6.72
C THR A 12 7.98 25.04 -5.91
N SER A 13 8.25 25.12 -4.60
CA SER A 13 8.28 23.95 -3.72
C SER A 13 6.90 23.32 -3.48
N PHE A 14 5.81 24.08 -3.68
CA PHE A 14 4.44 23.58 -3.53
C PHE A 14 3.96 22.73 -4.71
N ILE A 15 4.58 22.83 -5.88
CA ILE A 15 4.07 22.25 -7.14
C ILE A 15 4.61 20.83 -7.38
N THR A 16 5.69 20.41 -6.71
CA THR A 16 6.40 19.16 -7.05
C THR A 16 6.19 18.00 -6.08
N THR A 17 5.06 17.94 -5.37
CA THR A 17 4.70 16.70 -4.64
C THR A 17 4.13 15.67 -5.61
N ASN A 18 5.00 14.93 -6.28
CA ASN A 18 4.59 13.69 -6.94
C ASN A 18 4.10 12.73 -5.86
N SER A 19 2.78 12.58 -5.74
CA SER A 19 2.18 11.60 -4.82
C SER A 19 2.23 10.24 -5.49
N PHE A 20 3.09 9.34 -5.00
CA PHE A 20 3.07 7.95 -5.43
C PHE A 20 1.92 7.25 -4.70
N SER A 21 0.82 7.00 -5.41
CA SER A 21 -0.29 6.22 -4.86
C SER A 21 0.09 4.74 -4.80
N GLN A 22 -0.33 4.04 -3.75
CA GLN A 22 -0.17 2.59 -3.67
C GLN A 22 -0.90 1.94 -4.85
N LYS A 23 -0.27 0.95 -5.48
CA LYS A 23 -0.86 0.16 -6.56
C LYS A 23 -2.05 -0.61 -6.01
N THR A 24 -3.21 -0.50 -6.64
CA THR A 24 -4.42 -1.24 -6.28
C THR A 24 -4.76 -2.30 -7.31
N ILE A 25 -5.49 -3.35 -6.93
CA ILE A 25 -5.91 -4.42 -7.82
C ILE A 25 -7.35 -4.87 -7.56
N GLY A 26 -8.03 -5.39 -8.58
CA GLY A 26 -9.33 -6.05 -8.44
C GLY A 26 -10.47 -5.17 -7.92
N SER A 27 -11.51 -5.81 -7.42
CA SER A 27 -12.70 -5.19 -6.82
C SER A 27 -13.25 -6.08 -5.70
N ILE A 28 -14.08 -5.49 -4.84
CA ILE A 28 -14.80 -6.21 -3.79
C ILE A 28 -16.24 -6.39 -4.24
N ASP A 29 -16.62 -7.63 -4.52
CA ASP A 29 -18.00 -7.97 -4.85
C ASP A 29 -18.84 -8.01 -3.57
N ARG A 30 -19.84 -7.13 -3.51
CA ARG A 30 -20.69 -6.94 -2.32
C ARG A 30 -22.05 -7.57 -2.55
N ILE A 31 -22.11 -8.89 -2.39
CA ILE A 31 -23.31 -9.70 -2.64
C ILE A 31 -24.40 -9.39 -1.59
N GLU A 32 -24.02 -9.43 -0.31
CA GLU A 32 -24.92 -9.18 0.82
C GLU A 32 -24.59 -7.83 1.50
N LYS A 33 -25.59 -7.20 2.13
CA LYS A 33 -25.44 -5.84 2.69
C LYS A 33 -24.56 -5.81 3.94
N GLU A 34 -24.49 -6.92 4.66
CA GLU A 34 -23.76 -7.11 5.91
C GLU A 34 -22.26 -6.92 5.72
N ILE A 35 -21.69 -7.17 4.54
CA ILE A 35 -20.27 -6.92 4.25
C ILE A 35 -19.86 -5.45 4.51
N ASN A 36 -20.82 -4.52 4.38
CA ASN A 36 -20.55 -3.09 4.58
C ASN A 36 -20.27 -2.74 6.05
N SER A 37 -20.60 -3.62 7.01
CA SER A 37 -20.18 -3.43 8.40
C SER A 37 -18.77 -3.95 8.68
N LEU A 38 -18.22 -4.78 7.80
CA LEU A 38 -16.88 -5.36 7.94
C LEU A 38 -15.84 -4.59 7.13
N ILE A 39 -16.23 -4.09 5.95
CA ILE A 39 -15.33 -3.43 5.00
C ILE A 39 -15.95 -2.13 4.51
N ASP A 40 -15.26 -1.01 4.74
CA ASP A 40 -15.69 0.32 4.27
C ASP A 40 -15.90 0.33 2.76
N LYS A 41 -16.90 1.09 2.29
CA LYS A 41 -17.27 1.14 0.87
C LYS A 41 -16.18 1.71 -0.04
N ASN A 42 -15.29 2.52 0.53
CA ASN A 42 -14.21 3.18 -0.19
C ASN A 42 -12.89 2.39 -0.12
N THR A 43 -12.84 1.29 0.64
CA THR A 43 -11.66 0.42 0.73
C THR A 43 -11.24 -0.08 -0.64
N LYS A 44 -9.93 -0.03 -0.90
CA LYS A 44 -9.28 -0.60 -2.08
C LYS A 44 -8.39 -1.76 -1.65
N ILE A 45 -8.23 -2.75 -2.54
CA ILE A 45 -7.25 -3.82 -2.35
C ILE A 45 -5.91 -3.29 -2.86
N GLU A 46 -4.92 -3.26 -1.99
CA GLU A 46 -3.58 -2.75 -2.27
C GLU A 46 -2.59 -3.89 -2.54
N VAL A 47 -1.69 -3.68 -3.50
CA VAL A 47 -0.58 -4.59 -3.78
C VAL A 47 0.59 -4.17 -2.91
N LEU A 48 0.88 -4.91 -1.83
CA LEU A 48 1.98 -4.61 -0.91
C LEU A 48 3.36 -4.99 -1.46
N ALA A 49 3.42 -6.07 -2.26
CA ALA A 49 4.62 -6.52 -2.95
C ALA A 49 4.23 -7.38 -4.17
N ASP A 50 5.11 -7.46 -5.17
CA ASP A 50 4.98 -8.32 -6.34
C ASP A 50 6.34 -8.94 -6.74
N GLY A 51 6.34 -9.79 -7.78
CA GLY A 51 7.56 -10.46 -8.27
C GLY A 51 7.86 -11.84 -7.66
N PHE A 52 6.88 -12.46 -6.99
CA PHE A 52 6.98 -13.83 -6.48
C PHE A 52 6.42 -14.84 -7.48
N ASP A 53 6.95 -16.06 -7.48
CA ASP A 53 6.40 -17.14 -8.30
C ASP A 53 5.10 -17.67 -7.70
N TRP A 54 5.10 -17.94 -6.38
CA TRP A 54 3.90 -18.35 -5.64
C TRP A 54 4.00 -17.94 -4.17
N SER A 55 3.34 -16.83 -3.84
CA SER A 55 3.17 -16.37 -2.46
C SER A 55 2.13 -17.22 -1.70
N GLU A 56 2.53 -17.82 -0.58
CA GLU A 56 1.66 -18.67 0.24
C GLU A 56 2.02 -18.59 1.74
N GLY A 57 1.14 -19.13 2.59
CA GLY A 57 1.38 -19.31 4.02
C GLY A 57 1.53 -18.01 4.82
N PRO A 58 0.72 -16.96 4.58
CA PRO A 58 0.83 -15.72 5.33
C PRO A 58 0.54 -15.96 6.82
N VAL A 59 1.42 -15.49 7.70
CA VAL A 59 1.21 -15.47 9.15
C VAL A 59 1.69 -14.16 9.74
N TRP A 60 0.84 -13.52 10.54
CA TRP A 60 1.23 -12.36 11.31
C TRP A 60 1.99 -12.79 12.56
N SER A 61 3.20 -12.26 12.76
CA SER A 61 3.98 -12.44 13.98
C SER A 61 3.86 -11.19 14.85
N ASN A 62 3.22 -11.33 16.01
CA ASN A 62 3.17 -10.24 17.00
C ASN A 62 4.56 -9.92 17.56
N GLU A 63 5.44 -10.92 17.67
CA GLU A 63 6.81 -10.73 18.17
C GLU A 63 7.67 -9.91 17.21
N LEU A 64 7.53 -10.17 15.91
CA LEU A 64 8.26 -9.43 14.88
C LEU A 64 7.52 -8.17 14.42
N ASN A 65 6.25 -8.02 14.81
CA ASN A 65 5.33 -6.99 14.34
C ASN A 65 5.29 -6.89 12.81
N GLY A 66 5.13 -8.03 12.16
CA GLY A 66 5.13 -8.09 10.70
C GLY A 66 4.54 -9.38 10.15
N LEU A 67 4.36 -9.38 8.83
CA LEU A 67 3.80 -10.48 8.07
C LEU A 67 4.92 -11.35 7.49
N LEU A 68 4.92 -12.64 7.83
CA LEU A 68 5.75 -13.63 7.19
C LEU A 68 4.95 -14.35 6.10
N PHE A 69 5.57 -14.63 4.96
CA PHE A 69 5.01 -15.48 3.91
C PHE A 69 6.12 -16.16 3.11
N SER A 70 5.79 -17.21 2.36
CA SER A 70 6.77 -17.99 1.58
C SER A 70 6.58 -17.75 0.09
N ASP A 71 7.68 -17.78 -0.66
CA ASP A 71 7.69 -18.06 -2.10
C ASP A 71 8.15 -19.50 -2.30
N VAL A 72 7.19 -20.40 -2.52
CA VAL A 72 7.39 -21.86 -2.39
C VAL A 72 8.41 -22.40 -3.40
N PRO A 73 8.32 -22.11 -4.71
CA PRO A 73 9.31 -22.57 -5.70
C PRO A 73 10.73 -22.05 -5.43
N GLN A 74 10.83 -20.86 -4.84
CA GLN A 74 12.12 -20.21 -4.53
C GLN A 74 12.71 -20.66 -3.19
N ASN A 75 12.01 -21.50 -2.41
CA ASN A 75 12.41 -21.96 -1.09
C ASN A 75 12.87 -20.81 -0.17
N LYS A 76 12.09 -19.72 -0.15
CA LYS A 76 12.42 -18.50 0.61
C LYS A 76 11.21 -18.00 1.40
N ILE A 77 11.46 -17.55 2.62
CA ILE A 77 10.51 -16.79 3.44
C ILE A 77 10.82 -15.30 3.31
N TYR A 78 9.78 -14.50 3.15
CA TYR A 78 9.80 -13.04 3.15
C TYR A 78 9.13 -12.50 4.40
N PHE A 79 9.55 -11.30 4.80
CA PHE A 79 8.99 -10.55 5.92
C PHE A 79 8.61 -9.16 5.41
N TRP A 80 7.37 -8.77 5.67
CA TRP A 80 6.84 -7.44 5.41
C TRP A 80 6.49 -6.75 6.73
#